data_AF-A0A1D7R034-F1
#
_entry.id   AF-A0A1D7R034-F1
#
_cell.length_a   1.000
_cell.length_b   1.000
_cell.length_c   1.000
_cell.angle_alpha   90.00
_cell.angle_beta   90.00
_cell.angle_gamma   90.00
#
_symmetry.space_group_name_H-M   'P 1'
#
loop_
_entity.id
_entity.type
_entity.pdbx_description
1 polymer ?
#
loop_
_entity_poly.entity_id
_entity_poly.type
_entity_poly.pdbx_seq_one_letter_code
_entity_poly.pdbx_strand_id
1 'polypeptide(L)'
;MAADGKERIRQLTEEVERKHRIYEEQRLKRRRGLMRRLSVFAAVILLFTGFAGFTIYQQSEQMAEQEAEIARLEVQQQELKSEELRLESEIESLQDPEYIAEIARRDFFLTKPGETLFQIPEHQETGD
;
A
#
# COMPACT_ATOMS: atom_id res chain seq x y z
N MET A 1 -24.52 15.81 -86.56
CA MET A 1 -23.26 15.63 -85.79
C MET A 1 -23.37 16.01 -84.31
N ALA A 2 -24.30 16.90 -83.89
CA ALA A 2 -24.41 17.33 -82.48
C ALA A 2 -25.04 16.31 -81.49
N ALA A 3 -25.73 15.28 -81.98
CA ALA A 3 -26.38 14.27 -81.13
C ALA A 3 -25.38 13.28 -80.51
N ASP A 4 -24.34 12.87 -81.27
CA ASP A 4 -23.33 11.89 -80.83
C ASP A 4 -22.46 12.40 -79.65
N GLY A 5 -22.16 13.71 -79.64
CA GLY A 5 -21.38 14.31 -78.54
C GLY A 5 -22.12 14.35 -77.20
N LYS A 6 -23.45 14.56 -77.21
CA LYS A 6 -24.26 14.63 -75.99
C LYS A 6 -24.42 13.26 -75.32
N GLU A 7 -24.59 12.20 -76.12
CA GLU A 7 -24.68 10.84 -75.59
C GLU A 7 -23.36 10.38 -74.97
N ARG A 8 -22.22 10.70 -75.61
CA ARG A 8 -20.89 10.42 -75.04
C ARG A 8 -20.64 11.13 -73.72
N ILE A 9 -21.02 12.40 -73.60
CA ILE A 9 -20.89 13.15 -72.35
C ILE A 9 -21.74 12.50 -71.25
N ARG A 10 -22.98 12.13 -71.55
CA ARG A 10 -23.86 11.45 -70.59
C ARG A 10 -23.30 10.10 -70.15
N GLN A 11 -22.78 9.30 -71.08
CA GLN A 11 -22.16 8.00 -70.76
C GLN A 11 -20.92 8.18 -69.86
N LEU A 12 -20.09 9.19 -70.14
CA LEU A 12 -18.93 9.54 -69.32
C LEU A 12 -19.35 9.98 -67.91
N THR A 13 -20.36 10.84 -67.79
CA THR A 13 -20.89 11.26 -66.47
C THR A 13 -21.42 10.08 -65.68
N GLU A 14 -22.21 9.20 -66.30
CA GLU A 14 -22.73 7.98 -65.66
C GLU A 14 -21.62 7.01 -65.24
N GLU A 15 -20.54 6.88 -66.04
CA GLU A 15 -19.39 6.05 -65.69
C GLU A 15 -18.59 6.62 -64.52
N VAL A 16 -18.34 7.94 -64.51
CA VAL A 16 -17.65 8.64 -63.42
C VAL A 16 -18.45 8.52 -62.12
N GLU A 17 -19.77 8.74 -62.16
CA GLU A 17 -20.64 8.60 -61.00
C GLU A 17 -20.69 7.15 -60.49
N ARG A 18 -20.77 6.15 -61.39
CA ARG A 18 -20.70 4.74 -61.00
C ARG A 18 -19.38 4.39 -60.32
N LYS A 19 -18.24 4.83 -60.87
CA LYS A 19 -16.94 4.62 -60.25
C LYS A 19 -16.88 5.29 -58.88
N HIS A 20 -17.34 6.53 -58.76
CA HIS A 20 -17.33 7.25 -57.49
C HIS A 20 -18.18 6.55 -56.42
N ARG A 21 -19.39 6.10 -56.76
CA ARG A 21 -20.25 5.29 -55.87
C ARG A 21 -19.57 4.00 -55.40
N ILE A 22 -18.92 3.28 -56.33
CA ILE A 22 -18.18 2.05 -55.98
C ILE A 22 -17.00 2.37 -55.05
N TYR A 23 -16.23 3.43 -55.31
CA TYR A 23 -15.14 3.88 -54.44
C TYR A 23 -15.63 4.27 -53.05
N GLU A 24 -16.75 5.01 -52.96
CA GLU A 24 -17.36 5.39 -51.69
C GLU A 24 -17.87 4.17 -50.90
N GLU A 25 -18.57 3.24 -51.55
CA GLU A 25 -19.02 2.00 -50.92
C GLU A 25 -17.87 1.16 -50.40
N GLN A 26 -16.79 1.02 -51.17
CA GLN A 26 -15.58 0.32 -50.75
C GLN A 26 -14.90 1.03 -49.57
N ARG A 27 -14.81 2.37 -49.60
CA ARG A 27 -14.25 3.18 -48.50
C ARG A 27 -15.08 3.02 -47.22
N LEU A 28 -16.40 3.05 -47.32
CA LEU A 28 -17.30 2.86 -46.18
C LEU A 28 -17.19 1.44 -45.61
N LYS A 29 -17.13 0.41 -46.46
CA LYS A 29 -16.91 -0.99 -46.02
C LYS A 29 -15.58 -1.16 -45.29
N ARG A 30 -14.48 -0.61 -45.83
CA ARG A 30 -13.16 -0.61 -45.19
C ARG A 30 -13.17 0.12 -43.86
N ARG A 31 -13.79 1.32 -43.81
CA ARG A 31 -13.91 2.12 -42.58
C ARG A 31 -14.72 1.40 -41.51
N ARG A 32 -15.84 0.75 -41.85
CA ARG A 32 -16.63 -0.06 -40.91
C ARG A 32 -15.80 -1.20 -40.31
N GLY A 33 -15.03 -1.91 -41.14
CA GLY A 33 -14.14 -2.97 -40.67
C GLY A 33 -13.06 -2.46 -39.71
N LEU A 34 -12.45 -1.32 -40.03
CA LEU A 34 -11.45 -0.67 -39.17
C LEU A 34 -12.07 -0.22 -37.83
N MET A 35 -13.21 0.48 -37.87
CA MET A 35 -13.89 0.95 -36.67
C MET A 35 -14.34 -0.22 -35.79
N ARG A 36 -14.82 -1.33 -36.36
CA ARG A 36 -15.16 -2.52 -35.57
C ARG A 36 -13.96 -3.08 -34.82
N ARG A 37 -12.79 -3.15 -35.47
CA ARG A 37 -11.53 -3.58 -34.83
C ARG A 37 -11.10 -2.61 -33.74
N LEU A 38 -11.18 -1.30 -34.01
CA LEU A 38 -10.84 -0.27 -33.03
C LEU A 38 -11.76 -0.29 -31.80
N SER A 39 -13.07 -0.50 -32.00
CA SER A 39 -14.04 -0.59 -30.91
C SER A 39 -13.79 -1.79 -30.00
N VAL A 40 -13.44 -2.95 -30.57
CA VAL A 40 -13.06 -4.12 -29.77
C VAL A 40 -11.78 -3.85 -28.98
N PHE A 41 -10.76 -3.26 -29.62
CA PHE A 41 -9.52 -2.91 -28.94
C PHE A 41 -9.74 -1.88 -27.82
N ALA A 42 -10.54 -0.85 -28.06
CA ALA A 42 -10.92 0.15 -27.06
C ALA A 42 -11.69 -0.47 -25.90
N ALA A 43 -12.59 -1.42 -26.16
CA ALA A 43 -13.32 -2.14 -25.11
C ALA A 43 -12.37 -2.98 -24.23
N VAL A 44 -11.39 -3.64 -24.84
CA VAL A 44 -10.37 -4.39 -24.09
C VAL A 44 -9.53 -3.45 -23.22
N ILE A 45 -9.07 -2.32 -23.75
CA ILE A 45 -8.34 -1.32 -22.98
C ILE A 45 -9.19 -0.80 -21.82
N LEU A 46 -10.46 -0.47 -22.07
CA LEU A 46 -11.38 0.00 -21.03
C LEU A 46 -11.56 -1.02 -19.91
N LEU A 47 -11.68 -2.31 -20.25
CA LEU A 47 -11.74 -3.39 -19.27
C LEU A 47 -10.46 -3.48 -18.44
N PHE A 48 -9.29 -3.44 -19.08
CA PHE A 48 -8.01 -3.48 -18.39
C PHE A 48 -7.81 -2.27 -17.48
N THR A 49 -8.09 -1.06 -17.97
CA THR A 49 -7.96 0.17 -17.18
C THR A 49 -8.97 0.20 -16.04
N GLY A 50 -10.21 -0.25 -16.26
CA GLY A 50 -11.23 -0.36 -15.23
C GLY A 50 -10.83 -1.35 -14.13
N PHE A 51 -10.31 -2.52 -14.51
CA PHE A 51 -9.79 -3.52 -13.58
C PHE A 51 -8.60 -2.98 -12.79
N ALA A 52 -7.61 -2.40 -13.45
CA ALA A 52 -6.43 -1.82 -12.80
C ALA A 52 -6.81 -0.70 -11.83
N GLY A 53 -7.71 0.20 -12.24
CA GLY A 53 -8.21 1.28 -11.39
C GLY A 53 -8.94 0.76 -10.15
N PHE A 54 -9.76 -0.28 -10.31
CA PHE A 54 -10.46 -0.93 -9.18
C PHE A 54 -9.49 -1.59 -8.21
N THR A 55 -8.46 -2.30 -8.70
CA THR A 55 -7.41 -2.90 -7.86
C THR A 55 -6.64 -1.85 -7.08
N ILE A 56 -6.25 -0.75 -7.72
CA ILE A 56 -5.52 0.35 -7.07
C ILE A 56 -6.40 0.99 -5.98
N TYR A 57 -7.68 1.23 -6.27
CA TYR A 57 -8.61 1.78 -5.29
C TYR A 57 -8.72 0.89 -4.05
N GLN A 58 -8.90 -0.43 -4.22
CA GLN A 58 -8.93 -1.37 -3.10
C GLN A 58 -7.62 -1.44 -2.30
N GLN A 59 -6.47 -1.34 -2.98
CA GLN A 59 -5.18 -1.35 -2.28
C GLN A 59 -4.96 -0.11 -1.42
N SER A 60 -5.53 1.04 -1.80
CA SER A 60 -5.29 2.30 -1.07
C SER A 60 -5.79 2.28 0.38
N GLU A 61 -6.92 1.64 0.67
CA GLU A 61 -7.40 1.50 2.06
C GLU A 61 -6.54 0.52 2.87
N GLN A 62 -6.07 -0.57 2.25
CA GLN A 62 -5.24 -1.57 2.91
C GLN A 62 -3.85 -1.04 3.26
N MET A 63 -3.30 -0.11 2.46
CA MET A 63 -1.98 0.45 2.72
C MET A 63 -1.92 1.27 4.01
N ALA A 64 -2.97 2.03 4.33
CA ALA A 64 -2.99 2.84 5.55
C ALA A 64 -3.06 1.98 6.83
N GLU A 65 -3.85 0.90 6.79
CA GLU A 65 -3.94 -0.05 7.91
C GLU A 65 -2.62 -0.81 8.09
N GLN A 66 -2.00 -1.25 6.99
CA GLN A 66 -0.68 -1.90 7.02
C GLN A 66 0.41 -0.99 7.57
N GLU A 67 0.42 0.29 7.20
CA GLU A 67 1.41 1.25 7.69
C GLU A 67 1.25 1.51 9.20
N ALA A 68 0.00 1.60 9.69
CA ALA A 68 -0.27 1.70 11.12
C ALA A 68 0.12 0.42 11.88
N GLU A 69 -0.11 -0.75 11.29
CA GLU A 69 0.30 -2.03 11.87
C GLU A 69 1.82 -2.16 11.97
N ILE A 70 2.54 -1.76 10.91
CA ILE A 70 4.01 -1.71 10.89
C ILE A 70 4.53 -0.81 12.02
N ALA A 71 4.00 0.42 12.14
CA ALA A 71 4.41 1.35 13.18
C ALA A 71 4.18 0.78 14.59
N ARG A 72 3.04 0.11 14.81
CA ARG A 72 2.73 -0.54 16.09
C ARG A 72 3.71 -1.68 16.39
N LEU A 73 4.01 -2.52 15.40
CA LEU A 73 4.94 -3.64 15.55
C LEU A 73 6.37 -3.15 15.80
N GLU A 74 6.79 -2.05 15.19
CA GLU A 74 8.10 -1.44 15.48
C GLU A 74 8.20 -0.94 16.92
N VAL A 75 7.15 -0.27 17.43
CA VAL A 75 7.10 0.16 18.83
C VAL A 75 7.17 -1.05 19.78
N GLN A 76 6.37 -2.08 19.53
CA GLN A 76 6.39 -3.30 20.34
C GLN A 76 7.75 -3.99 20.31
N GLN A 77 8.42 -4.03 19.15
CA GLN A 77 9.76 -4.59 19.03
C GLN A 77 10.76 -3.80 19.89
N GLN A 78 10.70 -2.47 19.85
CA GLN A 78 11.60 -1.63 20.66
C GLN A 78 11.36 -1.82 22.16
N GLU A 79 10.10 -1.87 22.59
CA GLU A 79 9.71 -2.14 23.98
C GLU A 79 10.27 -3.50 24.43
N LEU A 80 10.00 -4.57 23.68
CA LEU A 80 10.49 -5.91 24.00
C LEU A 80 12.02 -5.97 24.06
N LYS A 81 12.72 -5.29 23.14
CA LYS A 81 14.19 -5.23 23.14
C LYS A 81 14.74 -4.47 24.35
N SER A 82 14.07 -3.39 24.77
CA SER A 82 14.44 -2.67 25.98
C SER A 82 14.22 -3.51 27.24
N GLU A 83 13.15 -4.30 27.26
CA GLU A 83 12.84 -5.21 28.35
C GLU A 83 13.82 -6.38 28.41
N GLU A 84 14.20 -6.94 27.27
CA GLU A 84 15.26 -7.95 27.15
C GLU A 84 16.57 -7.45 27.75
N LEU A 85 17.04 -6.25 27.34
CA LEU A 85 18.27 -5.65 27.87
C LEU A 85 18.19 -5.39 29.38
N ARG A 86 17.04 -4.95 29.89
CA ARG A 86 16.82 -4.75 31.33
C ARG A 86 16.93 -6.07 32.08
N LEU A 87 16.27 -7.11 31.57
CA LEU A 87 16.27 -8.44 32.19
C LEU A 87 17.66 -9.09 32.13
N GLU A 88 18.42 -8.93 31.04
CA GLU A 88 19.81 -9.37 30.97
C GLU A 88 20.69 -8.69 32.03
N SER A 89 20.56 -7.38 32.17
CA SER A 89 21.29 -6.61 33.20
C SER A 89 20.90 -7.04 34.63
N GLU A 90 19.63 -7.33 34.85
CA GLU A 90 19.14 -7.86 36.13
C GLU A 90 19.71 -9.26 36.42
N ILE A 91 19.76 -10.15 35.41
CA ILE A 91 20.38 -11.47 35.54
C ILE A 91 21.86 -11.34 35.89
N GLU A 92 22.61 -10.44 35.22
CA GLU A 92 24.02 -10.19 35.52
C GLU A 92 24.20 -9.66 36.95
N SER A 93 23.37 -8.70 37.35
CA SER A 93 23.39 -8.13 38.69
C SER A 93 23.08 -9.19 39.76
N LEU A 94 22.14 -10.09 39.49
CA LEU A 94 21.81 -11.20 40.38
C LEU A 94 22.87 -12.30 40.43
N GLN A 95 23.90 -12.27 39.58
CA GLN A 95 25.09 -13.12 39.73
C GLN A 95 26.15 -12.49 40.65
N ASP A 96 26.06 -11.19 40.93
CA ASP A 96 26.98 -10.48 41.83
C ASP A 96 26.53 -10.63 43.31
N PRO A 97 27.35 -11.26 44.17
CA PRO A 97 27.03 -11.40 45.60
C PRO A 97 26.88 -10.07 46.34
N GLU A 98 27.48 -8.96 45.89
CA GLU A 98 27.32 -7.67 46.54
C GLU A 98 25.94 -7.06 46.26
N TYR A 99 25.43 -7.20 45.03
CA TYR A 99 24.06 -6.80 44.67
C TYR A 99 23.01 -7.63 45.42
N ILE A 100 23.21 -8.95 45.55
CA ILE A 100 22.37 -9.81 46.40
C ILE A 100 22.41 -9.34 47.86
N ALA A 101 23.58 -8.94 48.36
CA ALA A 101 23.72 -8.44 49.73
C ALA A 101 23.04 -7.07 49.93
N GLU A 102 22.93 -6.23 48.88
CA GLU A 102 22.11 -5.01 48.92
C GLU A 102 20.61 -5.32 48.98
N ILE A 103 20.12 -6.26 48.16
CA ILE A 103 18.72 -6.73 48.22
C ILE A 103 18.41 -7.31 49.61
N ALA A 104 19.29 -8.14 50.16
CA ALA A 104 19.14 -8.70 51.50
C ALA A 104 19.07 -7.63 52.59
N ARG A 105 19.86 -6.56 52.47
CA ARG A 105 19.84 -5.40 53.39
C ARG A 105 18.57 -4.56 53.23
N ARG A 106 18.15 -4.29 51.99
CA ARG A 106 17.00 -3.43 51.66
C ARG A 106 15.65 -4.10 51.94
N ASP A 107 15.46 -5.32 51.44
CA ASP A 107 14.15 -5.96 51.38
C ASP A 107 13.92 -6.93 52.55
N PHE A 108 15.00 -7.46 53.13
CA PHE A 108 14.94 -8.45 54.21
C PHE A 108 15.61 -7.98 55.52
N PHE A 109 16.16 -6.77 55.57
CA PHE A 109 16.83 -6.19 56.74
C PHE A 109 17.95 -7.08 57.33
N LEU A 110 18.58 -7.90 56.49
CA LEU A 110 19.67 -8.78 56.88
C LEU A 110 20.99 -8.02 56.93
N THR A 111 21.84 -8.30 57.92
CA THR A 111 23.15 -7.67 58.09
C THR A 111 24.28 -8.71 58.15
N LYS A 112 25.47 -8.34 57.65
CA LYS A 112 26.66 -9.17 57.77
C LYS A 112 27.22 -9.12 59.21
N PRO A 113 27.99 -10.15 59.65
CA PRO A 113 28.61 -10.14 60.97
C PRO A 113 29.48 -8.89 61.16
N GLY A 114 29.13 -8.04 62.12
CA GLY A 114 29.83 -6.77 62.41
C GLY A 114 29.13 -5.50 61.92
N GLU A 115 28.01 -5.60 61.20
CA GLU A 115 27.18 -4.46 60.79
C GLU A 115 26.05 -4.18 61.81
N THR A 116 25.72 -2.89 62.05
CA THR A 116 24.64 -2.46 62.96
C THR A 116 23.44 -1.97 62.15
N LEU A 117 22.27 -2.57 62.35
CA LEU A 117 21.01 -2.18 61.69
C LEU A 117 20.37 -0.98 62.41
N PHE A 118 20.08 0.09 61.67
CA PHE A 118 19.32 1.24 62.16
C PHE A 118 17.95 1.30 61.47
N GLN A 119 16.87 1.02 62.21
CA GLN A 119 15.51 1.21 61.71
C GLN A 119 15.04 2.63 62.05
N ILE A 120 14.87 3.46 61.02
CA ILE A 120 14.28 4.79 61.19
C ILE A 120 12.76 4.61 61.17
N PRO A 121 12.03 4.99 62.23
CA PRO A 121 10.58 4.92 62.21
C PRO A 121 10.05 5.84 61.10
N GLU A 122 9.21 5.32 60.22
CA GLU A 122 8.52 6.13 59.21
C GLU A 122 7.77 7.25 59.93
N HIS A 123 8.08 8.50 59.54
CA HIS A 123 7.42 9.66 60.08
C HIS A 123 5.96 9.61 59.64
N GLN A 124 5.06 9.24 60.56
CA GLN A 124 3.64 9.39 60.35
C GLN A 124 3.36 10.88 60.31
N GLU A 125 3.27 11.44 59.09
CA GLU A 125 2.67 12.75 58.89
C GLU A 125 1.23 12.67 59.40
N THR A 126 1.06 13.18 60.62
CA THR A 126 -0.25 13.34 61.24
C THR A 126 -0.88 14.51 60.52
N GLY A 127 -1.78 14.20 59.58
CA GLY A 127 -2.61 15.21 58.92
C GLY A 127 -3.54 15.85 59.94
N ASP A 128 -3.38 17.17 60.11
CA ASP A 128 -4.43 18.10 60.51
C ASP A 128 -4.94 18.81 59.25
#